data_AF-A0A958U837-F1
#
_entry.id   AF-A0A958U837-F1
#
_cell.length_a   1.000
_cell.length_b   1.000
_cell.length_c   1.000
_cell.angle_alpha   90.00
_cell.angle_beta   90.00
_cell.angle_gamma   90.00
#
_symmetry.space_group_name_H-M   'P 1'
#
loop_
_entity.id
_entity.type
_entity.pdbx_description
1 polymer ?
#
loop_
_entity_poly.entity_id
_entity_poly.type
_entity_poly.pdbx_seq_one_letter_code
_entity_poly.pdbx_strand_id
1 'polypeptide(L)' 'MRWFYSFFLFFVFGSFHAQELAILKYNGGGDWYGNPTSLPNLIKFCNQQIHTALNEKPQTVSPLETELYNYPFIHMTGH' A
#
# COMPACT_ATOMS: atom_id res chain seq x y z
N MET A 1 -15.20 31.79 27.20
CA MET A 1 -13.98 30.95 27.30
C MET A 1 -14.24 29.43 27.19
N ARG A 2 -15.30 28.87 27.80
CA ARG A 2 -15.61 27.40 27.72
C ARG A 2 -15.99 26.88 26.32
N TRP A 3 -16.56 27.72 25.45
CA TRP A 3 -17.00 27.34 24.10
C TRP A 3 -15.86 27.27 23.05
N PHE A 4 -14.70 27.88 23.32
CA PHE A 4 -13.55 27.83 22.40
C PHE A 4 -12.88 26.45 22.38
N TYR A 5 -12.82 25.76 23.53
CA TYR A 5 -12.26 24.41 23.63
C TYR A 5 -13.14 23.35 22.95
N SER A 6 -14.46 23.56 22.90
CA SER A 6 -15.38 22.65 22.19
C SER A 6 -15.23 22.70 20.67
N PHE A 7 -14.83 23.84 20.10
CA PHE A 7 -14.61 23.98 18.66
C PHE A 7 -13.30 23.31 18.20
N PHE A 8 -12.29 23.27 19.07
CA PHE A 8 -10.99 22.64 18.79
C PHE A 8 -11.07 21.10 18.74
N LEU A 9 -12.06 20.50 19.41
CA LEU A 9 -12.25 19.05 19.50
C LEU A 9 -12.90 18.42 18.26
N PHE A 10 -13.37 19.22 17.30
CA PHE A 10 -14.11 18.72 16.12
C PHE A 10 -13.23 18.47 14.88
N PHE A 11 -11.94 18.84 14.91
CA PHE A 11 -11.09 18.84 13.71
C PHE A 11 -10.23 17.57 13.51
N VAL A 12 -10.32 16.57 14.39
CA VAL A 12 -9.46 15.37 14.33
C VAL A 12 -10.20 14.19 13.71
N PHE A 13 -10.81 14.40 12.54
CA PHE A 13 -11.20 13.31 11.63
C PHE A 13 -10.29 13.36 10.41
N GLY A 14 -9.03 12.98 10.60
CA GLY A 14 -8.11 12.75 9.48
C GLY A 14 -8.52 11.50 8.73
N SER A 15 -8.63 11.58 7.40
CA SER A 15 -8.75 10.41 6.55
C SER A 15 -7.47 9.59 6.66
N PHE A 16 -7.53 8.42 7.30
CA PHE A 16 -6.47 7.44 7.19
C PHE A 16 -6.54 6.83 5.78
N HIS A 17 -5.54 7.10 4.96
CA HIS A 17 -5.39 6.42 3.68
C HIS A 17 -4.96 4.97 3.93
N ALA A 18 -5.51 4.03 3.14
CA ALA A 18 -5.05 2.65 3.19
C ALA A 18 -3.57 2.56 2.79
N GLN A 19 -2.84 1.68 3.45
CA GLN A 19 -1.43 1.46 3.17
C GLN A 19 -1.25 0.91 1.74
N GLU A 20 -0.54 1.64 0.87
CA GLU A 20 -0.18 1.09 -0.43
C GLU A 20 0.87 -0.02 -0.29
N LEU A 21 0.95 -0.86 -1.32
CA LEU A 21 1.97 -1.90 -1.42
C LEU A 21 2.67 -1.83 -2.78
N ALA A 22 3.91 -2.28 -2.82
CA ALA A 22 4.71 -2.29 -4.04
C ALA A 22 5.32 -3.67 -4.32
N ILE A 23 5.61 -3.94 -5.59
CA ILE A 23 6.36 -5.09 -6.06
C ILE A 23 7.85 -4.73 -6.06
N LEU A 24 8.69 -5.59 -5.48
CA LEU A 24 10.14 -5.39 -5.49
C LEU A 24 10.74 -5.89 -6.80
N LYS A 25 11.32 -4.98 -7.58
CA LYS A 25 12.15 -5.30 -8.74
C LYS A 25 13.62 -5.37 -8.34
N TYR A 26 14.12 -6.59 -8.14
CA TYR A 26 15.53 -6.84 -7.82
C TYR A 26 16.32 -7.36 -9.03
N ASN A 27 17.64 -7.36 -8.92
CA ASN A 27 18.57 -7.81 -9.97
C ASN A 27 18.65 -9.34 -10.11
N GLY A 28 17.51 -10.02 -10.25
CA GLY A 28 17.39 -11.46 -10.49
C GLY A 28 16.88 -11.81 -11.90
N GLY A 29 17.06 -10.92 -12.88
CA GLY A 29 16.52 -11.13 -14.22
C GLY A 29 14.99 -10.99 -14.27
N GLY A 30 14.28 -12.07 -14.58
CA GLY A 30 12.83 -12.11 -14.71
C GLY A 30 12.07 -12.61 -13.47
N ASP A 31 12.78 -13.06 -12.45
CA ASP A 31 12.19 -13.75 -11.28
C ASP A 31 11.28 -12.85 -10.43
N TRP A 32 11.52 -11.54 -10.46
CA TRP A 32 10.66 -10.53 -9.82
C TRP A 32 9.31 -10.34 -10.53
N TYR A 33 9.16 -10.84 -11.76
CA TYR A 33 7.93 -10.74 -12.57
C TYR A 33 7.18 -12.09 -12.59
N GLY A 34 7.09 -12.74 -11.43
CA GLY A 34 6.33 -13.98 -11.28
C GLY A 34 4.83 -13.71 -11.15
N ASN A 35 4.02 -14.36 -12.00
CA ASN A 35 2.56 -14.40 -11.88
C ASN A 35 1.89 -13.02 -11.68
N PRO A 36 1.86 -12.17 -12.74
CA PRO A 36 1.46 -10.77 -12.63
C PRO A 36 -0.01 -10.55 -12.20
N THR A 37 -0.86 -11.57 -12.24
CA THR A 37 -2.26 -11.47 -11.83
C THR A 37 -2.50 -11.81 -10.35
N SER A 38 -1.58 -12.51 -9.68
CA SER A 38 -1.77 -12.94 -8.29
C SER A 38 -1.96 -11.79 -7.32
N LEU A 39 -1.10 -10.77 -7.39
CA LEU A 39 -1.15 -9.66 -6.45
C LEU A 39 -2.39 -8.76 -6.66
N PRO A 40 -2.77 -8.37 -7.89
CA PRO A 40 -4.06 -7.71 -8.14
C PRO A 40 -5.26 -8.52 -7.66
N ASN A 41 -5.26 -9.85 -7.83
CA ASN A 41 -6.34 -10.71 -7.36
C ASN A 41 -6.42 -10.75 -5.83
N LEU A 42 -5.28 -10.83 -5.14
CA LEU A 42 -5.21 -10.77 -3.69
C LEU A 42 -5.71 -9.42 -3.16
N ILE A 43 -5.28 -8.32 -3.77
CA ILE A 43 -5.73 -6.97 -3.42
C ILE A 43 -7.26 -6.87 -3.55
N LYS A 44 -7.79 -7.30 -4.69
CA LYS A 44 -9.24 -7.33 -4.94
C LYS A 44 -9.98 -8.16 -3.89
N PHE A 45 -9.46 -9.34 -3.55
CA PHE A 45 -10.03 -10.19 -2.51
C PHE A 45 -10.03 -9.49 -1.14
N CYS A 46 -8.91 -8.89 -0.73
CA CYS A 46 -8.84 -8.16 0.55
C CYS A 46 -9.81 -6.98 0.58
N ASN A 47 -9.89 -6.19 -0.50
CA ASN A 47 -10.83 -5.09 -0.60
C ASN A 47 -12.29 -5.57 -0.45
N GLN A 48 -12.60 -6.77 -0.95
CA GLN A 48 -13.94 -7.35 -0.87
C GLN A 48 -14.26 -8.01 0.48
N GLN A 49 -13.30 -8.71 1.10
CA GLN A 49 -13.57 -9.56 2.27
C GLN A 49 -13.27 -8.89 3.60
N ILE A 50 -12.26 -8.04 3.65
CA ILE A 50 -11.82 -7.35 4.88
C ILE A 50 -11.86 -5.82 4.73
N HIS A 51 -12.55 -5.33 3.69
CA HIS A 51 -12.84 -3.92 3.45
C HIS A 51 -11.60 -3.01 3.44
N THR A 52 -10.48 -3.50 2.90
CA THR A 52 -9.34 -2.64 2.61
C THR A 52 -9.64 -1.67 1.46
N ALA A 53 -8.85 -0.61 1.33
CA ALA A 53 -8.92 0.34 0.22
C ALA A 53 -7.61 0.38 -0.58
N LEU A 54 -7.01 -0.79 -0.79
CA LEU A 54 -5.75 -0.96 -1.52
C LEU A 54 -5.94 -0.67 -3.02
N ASN A 55 -4.94 -0.05 -3.65
CA ASN A 55 -4.93 0.14 -5.10
C ASN A 55 -4.64 -1.19 -5.80
N GLU A 56 -5.56 -1.64 -6.68
CA GLU A 56 -5.41 -2.89 -7.45
C GLU A 56 -4.21 -2.90 -8.41
N LYS A 57 -3.64 -1.74 -8.70
CA LYS A 57 -2.41 -1.58 -9.50
C LYS A 57 -1.22 -1.24 -8.60
N PRO A 58 -0.54 -2.25 -8.02
CA PRO A 58 0.62 -2.01 -7.18
C PRO A 58 1.75 -1.36 -7.99
N GLN A 59 2.49 -0.46 -7.34
CA GLN A 59 3.66 0.17 -7.95
C GLN A 59 4.84 -0.81 -7.94
N THR A 60 5.82 -0.60 -8.81
CA THR A 60 7.07 -1.38 -8.80
C THR A 60 8.17 -0.48 -8.27
N VAL A 61 8.96 -0.98 -7.32
CA VAL A 61 10.08 -0.25 -6.71
C VAL A 61 11.35 -1.06 -6.73
N SER A 62 12.50 -0.39 -6.83
CA SER A 62 13.82 -1.00 -6.74
C SER A 62 14.36 -0.99 -5.29
N PRO A 63 15.15 -1.99 -4.86
CA PRO A 63 15.82 -1.99 -3.56
C PRO A 63 16.73 -0.79 -3.32
N LEU A 64 17.19 -0.13 -4.38
CA LEU A 64 18.11 1.01 -4.31
C LEU A 64 17.40 2.37 -4.36
N GLU A 65 16.08 2.39 -4.54
CA GLU A 65 15.28 3.61 -4.60
C GLU A 65 14.76 3.98 -3.22
N THR A 66 14.75 5.28 -2.92
CA THR A 66 14.19 5.80 -1.66
C THR A 66 12.67 5.62 -1.58
N GLU A 67 11.99 5.49 -2.72
CA GLU A 67 10.54 5.24 -2.79
C GLU A 67 10.15 3.91 -2.14
N LEU A 68 11.07 2.96 -2.00
CA LEU A 68 10.87 1.72 -1.26
C LEU A 68 10.29 1.99 0.14
N TYR A 69 10.74 3.05 0.80
CA TYR A 69 10.31 3.42 2.16
C TYR A 69 8.91 4.06 2.22
N ASN A 70 8.29 4.38 1.08
CA ASN A 70 6.91 4.85 1.03
C ASN A 70 5.90 3.69 1.19
N TYR A 71 6.35 2.46 1.02
CA TYR A 71 5.49 1.28 1.01
C TYR A 71 5.70 0.45 2.28
N PRO A 72 4.72 0.39 3.20
CA PRO A 72 4.81 -0.42 4.42
C PRO A 72 4.76 -1.93 4.14
N PHE A 73 4.35 -2.35 2.94
CA PHE A 73 4.38 -3.74 2.49
C PHE A 73 5.03 -3.84 1.11
N ILE A 74 6.03 -4.71 1.01
CA ILE A 74 6.75 -5.00 -0.22
C ILE A 74 6.50 -6.46 -0.59
N HIS A 75 5.94 -6.70 -1.78
CA HIS A 75 5.75 -8.02 -2.34
C HIS A 75 6.97 -8.41 -3.18
N MET A 76 7.61 -9.52 -2.84
CA MET A 76 8.74 -10.07 -3.58
C MET A 76 8.38 -11.48 -4.06
N THR A 77 8.61 -11.75 -5.35
CA THR A 77 8.45 -13.08 -5.95
C THR A 77 9.79 -13.60 -6.45
N GLY A 78 9.89 -14.91 -6.63
CA GLY A 78 11.01 -15.57 -7.28
C GLY A 78 10.60 -16.96 -7.74
N HIS A 79 11.40 -17.56 -8.63
CA HIS A 79 11.29 -18.98 -8.94
C HIS A 79 11.97 -19.84 -7.87
#